data_AF-A8DW49-F1
#
_entry.id   AF-A8DW49-F1
#
_cell.length_a   1.000
_cell.length_b   1.000
_cell.length_c   1.000
_cell.angle_alpha   90.00
_cell.angle_beta   90.00
_cell.angle_gamma   90.00
#
_symmetry.space_group_name_H-M   'P 1'
#
loop_
_entity.id
_entity.type
_entity.pdbx_description
1 polymer ?
#
loop_
_entity_poly.entity_id
_entity_poly.type
_entity_poly.pdbx_seq_one_letter_code
_entity_poly.pdbx_strand_id
1 'polypeptide(L)'
;MATAADWMSAASFISLAGLVSFIGRDGSAYLMGWTGGYVLLALLLAPYLRKFGKFTVPDFVGDRYESNVARTIAVVCTIVISFTYVAGQMRGVGIVFSRYLHVDINTGVMIGMAIVFFYAVLGGMKGITYTQVAQYVVLILAFTVPAFFLSAQVTGHILPQIGLGATLESGQSVLATLDKLSMDLGFAQYTAGKMATLDIFCLTVALMCGTAGLPHVIVRFFTVPRVKDARTSAGWALIFIAILYTSVPGVAGFGRVNLIQTVNGADNS
;
A
#
# COMPACT_ATOMS: atom_id res chain seq x y z
N MET A 1 -6.64 -13.28 1.68
CA MET A 1 -7.04 -12.21 2.62
C MET A 1 -5.89 -11.81 3.54
N ALA A 2 -5.37 -12.69 4.41
CA ALA A 2 -4.27 -12.33 5.31
C ALA A 2 -3.01 -11.81 4.58
N THR A 3 -2.65 -12.39 3.42
CA THR A 3 -1.55 -11.88 2.56
C THR A 3 -1.83 -10.48 2.01
N ALA A 4 -3.07 -10.19 1.63
CA ALA A 4 -3.48 -8.85 1.20
C ALA A 4 -3.47 -7.86 2.36
N ALA A 5 -3.83 -8.28 3.57
CA ALA A 5 -3.76 -7.46 4.78
C ALA A 5 -2.34 -7.00 5.10
N ASP A 6 -1.38 -7.92 5.01
CA ASP A 6 0.04 -7.66 5.26
C ASP A 6 0.65 -6.73 4.21
N TRP A 7 0.16 -6.86 2.97
CA TRP A 7 0.47 -5.94 1.89
C TRP A 7 -0.15 -4.55 2.12
N MET A 8 -1.32 -4.51 2.75
CA MET A 8 -2.04 -3.30 3.13
C MET A 8 -1.51 -2.73 4.44
N SER A 9 -0.33 -2.14 4.31
CA SER A 9 0.42 -1.56 5.41
C SER A 9 0.16 -0.07 5.58
N ALA A 10 0.68 0.56 6.65
CA ALA A 10 0.54 2.01 6.84
C ALA A 10 1.12 2.81 5.65
N ALA A 11 2.17 2.26 5.03
CA ALA A 11 2.74 2.79 3.78
C ALA A 11 1.72 2.83 2.64
N SER A 12 0.96 1.76 2.42
CA SER A 12 -0.03 1.67 1.34
C SER A 12 -1.28 2.49 1.65
N PHE A 13 -1.68 2.61 2.92
CA PHE A 13 -2.89 3.33 3.31
C PHE A 13 -2.68 4.84 3.43
N ILE A 14 -1.63 5.27 4.15
CA ILE A 14 -1.36 6.69 4.44
C ILE A 14 -0.43 7.26 3.36
N SER A 15 0.70 6.61 3.09
CA SER A 15 1.73 7.20 2.22
C SER A 15 1.31 7.20 0.75
N LEU A 16 0.65 6.16 0.25
CA LEU A 16 0.18 6.14 -1.15
C LEU A 16 -0.90 7.20 -1.40
N ALA A 17 -1.89 7.32 -0.50
CA ALA A 17 -2.92 8.34 -0.61
C ALA A 17 -2.31 9.75 -0.57
N GLY A 18 -1.35 9.98 0.33
CA GLY A 18 -0.61 11.24 0.39
C GLY A 18 0.21 11.51 -0.87
N LEU A 19 1.05 10.56 -1.31
CA LEU A 19 1.89 10.69 -2.50
C LEU A 19 1.06 10.97 -3.76
N VAL A 20 -0.02 10.21 -3.97
CA VAL A 20 -0.91 10.41 -5.13
C VAL A 20 -1.61 11.77 -5.05
N SER A 21 -2.01 12.22 -3.86
CA SER A 21 -2.63 13.53 -3.67
C SER A 21 -1.69 14.70 -4.01
N PHE A 22 -0.41 14.59 -3.63
CA PHE A 22 0.60 15.64 -3.84
C PHE A 22 1.30 15.60 -5.22
N ILE A 23 1.63 14.41 -5.72
CA ILE A 23 2.47 14.20 -6.90
C ILE A 23 1.64 13.85 -8.14
N GLY A 24 0.36 13.49 -7.99
CA GLY A 24 -0.55 13.26 -9.10
C GLY A 24 -0.12 12.09 -9.99
N ARG A 25 -0.03 12.31 -11.31
CA ARG A 25 0.24 11.28 -12.32
C ARG A 25 1.52 10.49 -12.06
N ASP A 26 2.60 11.11 -11.59
CA ASP A 26 3.85 10.39 -11.33
C ASP A 26 3.72 9.43 -10.12
N GLY A 27 2.74 9.68 -9.23
CA GLY A 27 2.34 8.75 -8.17
C GLY A 27 1.81 7.41 -8.67
N SER A 28 1.32 7.34 -9.92
CA SER A 28 0.84 6.10 -10.54
C SER A 28 1.96 5.08 -10.76
N ALA A 29 3.22 5.52 -10.87
CA ALA A 29 4.38 4.64 -10.98
C ALA A 29 4.54 3.75 -9.74
N TYR A 30 4.25 4.27 -8.55
CA TYR A 30 4.26 3.50 -7.31
C TYR A 30 3.12 2.47 -7.28
N LEU A 31 1.96 2.84 -7.80
CA LEU A 31 0.79 1.97 -7.89
C LEU A 31 1.06 0.78 -8.84
N MET A 32 1.62 1.06 -10.02
CA MET A 32 2.02 0.05 -11.00
C MET A 32 3.20 -0.80 -10.51
N GLY A 33 4.21 -0.17 -9.91
CA GLY A 33 5.42 -0.85 -9.45
C GLY A 33 5.13 -1.86 -8.34
N TRP A 34 4.36 -1.46 -7.34
CA TRP A 34 4.02 -2.35 -6.22
C TRP A 34 3.08 -3.48 -6.66
N THR A 35 2.06 -3.20 -7.48
CA THR A 35 1.17 -4.26 -8.01
C THR A 35 1.92 -5.23 -8.91
N GLY A 36 2.76 -4.72 -9.81
CA GLY A 36 3.60 -5.53 -10.69
C GLY A 36 4.59 -6.42 -9.92
N GLY A 37 5.19 -5.92 -8.84
CA GLY A 37 6.07 -6.72 -8.01
C GLY A 37 5.35 -7.83 -7.24
N TYR A 38 4.11 -7.58 -6.80
CA TYR A 38 3.27 -8.64 -6.23
C TYR A 38 2.95 -9.73 -7.27
N VAL A 39 2.65 -9.34 -8.52
CA VAL A 39 2.44 -10.28 -9.63
C VAL A 39 3.69 -11.10 -9.91
N LEU A 40 4.87 -10.47 -9.96
CA LEU A 40 6.16 -11.16 -10.11
C LEU A 40 6.38 -12.16 -8.99
N LEU A 41 6.16 -11.76 -7.73
CA LEU A 41 6.30 -12.64 -6.58
C LEU A 41 5.33 -13.82 -6.67
N ALA A 42 4.07 -13.56 -7.00
CA ALA A 42 3.02 -14.57 -7.09
C ALA A 42 3.27 -15.61 -8.20
N LEU A 43 3.75 -15.17 -9.36
CA LEU A 43 3.96 -16.02 -10.53
C LEU A 43 5.32 -16.71 -10.52
N LEU A 44 6.38 -15.97 -10.19
CA LEU A 44 7.76 -16.45 -10.33
C LEU A 44 8.34 -16.98 -9.02
N LEU A 45 8.06 -16.38 -7.87
CA LEU A 45 8.75 -16.76 -6.63
C LEU A 45 7.93 -17.78 -5.83
N ALA A 46 6.63 -17.55 -5.65
CA ALA A 46 5.78 -18.39 -4.80
C ALA A 46 5.82 -19.91 -5.13
N PRO A 47 5.78 -20.34 -6.41
CA PRO A 47 5.84 -21.77 -6.75
C PRO A 47 7.20 -22.40 -6.44
N TYR A 48 8.29 -21.67 -6.64
CA TYR A 48 9.66 -22.16 -6.44
C TYR A 48 10.00 -22.23 -4.96
N LEU A 49 9.68 -21.18 -4.22
CA LEU A 49 9.90 -21.12 -2.78
C LEU A 49 9.17 -22.26 -2.06
N ARG A 50 7.94 -22.57 -2.48
CA ARG A 50 7.21 -23.71 -1.90
C ARG A 50 7.83 -25.07 -2.24
N LYS A 51 8.40 -25.24 -3.43
CA LYS A 51 9.12 -26.47 -3.81
C LYS A 51 10.39 -26.69 -2.97
N PHE A 52 11.04 -25.62 -2.53
CA PHE A 52 12.23 -25.69 -1.68
C PHE A 52 11.92 -26.07 -0.22
N GLY A 53 10.68 -25.87 0.24
CA GLY A 53 10.20 -26.40 1.53
C GLY A 53 10.85 -25.80 2.79
N LYS A 54 11.64 -24.73 2.66
CA LYS A 54 12.25 -24.00 3.79
C LYS A 54 11.32 -22.91 4.31
N PHE A 55 11.58 -22.42 5.51
CA PHE A 55 10.72 -21.43 6.18
C PHE A 55 11.28 -20.01 6.16
N THR A 56 12.55 -19.81 5.75
CA THR A 56 13.20 -18.50 5.73
C THR A 56 13.93 -18.25 4.41
N VAL A 57 14.00 -16.97 4.02
CA VAL A 57 14.74 -16.53 2.83
C VAL A 57 16.25 -16.77 2.97
N PRO A 58 16.89 -16.51 4.14
CA PRO A 58 18.32 -16.80 4.29
C PRO A 58 18.66 -18.29 4.18
N ASP A 59 17.82 -19.18 4.70
CA ASP A 59 18.03 -20.62 4.55
C ASP A 59 17.91 -21.06 3.09
N PHE A 60 16.95 -20.48 2.35
CA PHE A 60 16.83 -20.71 0.92
C PHE A 60 18.11 -20.31 0.16
N VAL A 61 18.69 -19.14 0.46
CA VAL A 61 19.93 -18.67 -0.17
C VAL A 61 21.11 -19.57 0.23
N GLY A 62 21.24 -19.89 1.51
CA GLY A 62 22.32 -20.74 2.01
C GLY A 62 22.34 -22.13 1.37
N ASP A 63 21.16 -22.75 1.23
CA ASP A 63 21.04 -24.08 0.63
C ASP A 63 21.12 -24.03 -0.90
N ARG A 64 20.64 -22.95 -1.55
CA ARG A 64 20.71 -22.80 -3.00
C ARG A 64 22.14 -22.70 -3.52
N TYR A 65 23.02 -22.06 -2.75
CA TYR A 65 24.44 -21.84 -3.06
C TYR A 65 25.39 -22.73 -2.24
N GLU A 66 24.85 -23.64 -1.42
CA GLU A 66 25.60 -24.52 -0.52
C GLU A 66 26.68 -23.78 0.31
N SER A 67 26.39 -22.55 0.74
CA SER A 67 27.37 -21.66 1.35
C SER A 67 26.84 -20.98 2.61
N ASN A 68 27.56 -21.20 3.72
CA ASN A 68 27.28 -20.53 4.99
C ASN A 68 27.53 -19.02 4.91
N VAL A 69 28.46 -18.56 4.08
CA VAL A 69 28.73 -17.13 3.87
C VAL A 69 27.53 -16.45 3.21
N ALA A 70 26.96 -17.07 2.18
CA ALA A 70 25.76 -16.56 1.51
C ALA A 70 24.55 -16.52 2.46
N ARG A 71 24.42 -17.53 3.34
CA ARG A 71 23.39 -17.53 4.39
C ARG A 71 23.56 -16.34 5.35
N THR A 72 24.77 -16.10 5.85
CA THR A 72 25.03 -14.98 6.78
C THR A 72 24.75 -13.63 6.14
N ILE A 73 25.17 -13.43 4.89
CA ILE A 73 24.87 -12.19 4.14
C ILE A 73 23.35 -12.00 4.02
N ALA A 74 22.62 -13.06 3.65
CA ALA A 74 21.16 -12.99 3.54
C ALA A 74 20.47 -12.70 4.88
N VAL A 75 20.97 -13.21 6.01
CA VAL A 75 20.47 -12.86 7.35
C VAL A 75 20.67 -11.37 7.63
N VAL A 76 21.87 -10.83 7.41
CA VAL A 76 22.16 -9.41 7.63
C VAL A 76 21.26 -8.52 6.76
N CYS A 77 21.14 -8.82 5.47
CA CYS A 77 20.24 -8.10 4.57
C CYS A 77 18.78 -8.16 5.05
N THR A 78 18.32 -9.33 5.47
CA THR A 78 16.94 -9.52 5.96
C THR A 78 16.68 -8.68 7.22
N ILE A 79 17.63 -8.63 8.15
CA ILE A 79 17.52 -7.81 9.37
C ILE A 79 17.45 -6.32 9.02
N VAL A 80 18.35 -5.83 8.17
CA VAL A 80 18.41 -4.41 7.77
C VAL A 80 17.10 -3.97 7.10
N ILE A 81 16.60 -4.77 6.16
CA ILE A 81 15.34 -4.49 5.45
C ILE A 81 14.17 -4.51 6.44
N SER A 82 14.11 -5.50 7.32
CA SER A 82 13.02 -5.65 8.29
C SER A 82 13.00 -4.50 9.29
N PHE A 83 14.16 -4.08 9.80
CA PHE A 83 14.27 -2.95 10.72
C PHE A 83 13.81 -1.65 10.07
N THR A 84 14.29 -1.35 8.86
CA THR A 84 13.90 -0.15 8.11
C THR A 84 12.40 -0.11 7.87
N TYR A 85 11.81 -1.26 7.53
CA TYR A 85 10.37 -1.37 7.32
C TYR A 85 9.57 -1.14 8.61
N VAL A 86 9.96 -1.80 9.72
CA VAL A 86 9.28 -1.65 11.02
C VAL A 86 9.37 -0.20 11.51
N ALA A 87 10.51 0.47 11.35
CA ALA A 87 10.67 1.88 11.72
C ALA A 87 9.64 2.78 10.99
N GLY A 88 9.46 2.56 9.69
CA GLY A 88 8.45 3.27 8.90
C GLY A 88 7.01 3.01 9.39
N GLN A 89 6.69 1.75 9.70
CA GLN A 89 5.36 1.37 10.24
C GLN A 89 5.08 2.02 11.59
N MET A 90 6.06 1.99 12.50
CA MET A 90 5.91 2.54 13.84
C MET A 90 5.65 4.05 13.79
N ARG A 91 6.29 4.78 12.87
CA ARG A 91 6.00 6.19 12.65
C ARG A 91 4.57 6.42 12.14
N GLY A 92 4.09 5.56 11.23
CA GLY A 92 2.70 5.57 10.76
C GLY A 92 1.70 5.38 11.91
N VAL A 93 1.97 4.41 12.79
CA VAL A 93 1.18 4.18 14.02
C VAL A 93 1.20 5.43 14.92
N GLY A 94 2.38 6.02 15.16
CA GLY A 94 2.52 7.23 15.96
C GLY A 94 1.70 8.41 15.45
N ILE A 95 1.69 8.65 14.13
CA ILE A 95 0.87 9.71 13.51
C ILE A 95 -0.61 9.47 13.79
N VAL A 96 -1.10 8.24 13.59
CA VAL A 96 -2.51 7.90 13.85
C VAL A 96 -2.87 8.10 15.32
N PHE A 97 -2.08 7.56 16.25
CA PHE A 97 -2.34 7.68 17.69
C PHE A 97 -2.25 9.12 18.18
N SER A 98 -1.29 9.91 17.68
CA SER A 98 -1.19 11.34 18.03
C SER A 98 -2.44 12.12 17.62
N ARG A 99 -3.07 11.76 16.50
CA ARG A 99 -4.25 12.45 16.00
C ARG A 99 -5.53 12.10 16.78
N TYR A 100 -5.68 10.87 17.24
CA TYR A 100 -6.87 10.42 17.97
C TYR A 100 -6.77 10.64 19.49
N LEU A 101 -5.61 10.35 20.09
CA LEU A 101 -5.41 10.52 21.53
C LEU A 101 -4.93 11.92 21.90
N HIS A 102 -4.65 12.79 20.92
CA HIS A 102 -4.11 14.14 21.12
C HIS A 102 -2.82 14.15 21.96
N VAL A 103 -1.99 13.11 21.82
CA VAL A 103 -0.68 12.98 22.47
C VAL A 103 0.46 13.27 21.49
N ASP A 104 1.65 13.52 22.01
CA ASP A 104 2.85 13.64 21.18
C ASP A 104 3.12 12.37 20.35
N ILE A 105 3.69 12.54 19.15
CA ILE A 105 3.97 11.44 18.23
C ILE A 105 4.84 10.37 18.89
N ASN A 106 5.87 10.75 19.66
CA ASN A 106 6.75 9.78 20.31
C ASN A 106 6.00 8.95 21.35
N THR A 107 5.08 9.58 22.08
CA THR A 107 4.20 8.89 23.04
C THR A 107 3.24 7.95 22.31
N GLY A 108 2.67 8.39 21.19
CA GLY A 108 1.83 7.56 20.32
C GLY A 108 2.57 6.33 19.77
N VAL A 109 3.84 6.48 19.38
CA VAL A 109 4.70 5.36 18.95
C VAL A 109 4.91 4.36 20.09
N MET A 110 5.23 4.83 21.30
CA MET A 110 5.46 3.93 22.44
C MET A 110 4.21 3.12 22.81
N ILE A 111 3.04 3.76 22.83
CA ILE A 111 1.76 3.09 23.09
C ILE A 111 1.49 2.04 22.00
N GLY A 112 1.61 2.43 20.73
CA GLY A 112 1.42 1.53 19.60
C GLY A 112 2.36 0.33 19.63
N MET A 113 3.65 0.55 19.94
CA MET A 113 4.65 -0.49 20.08
C MET A 113 4.31 -1.47 21.21
N ALA A 114 3.88 -0.97 22.37
CA ALA A 114 3.50 -1.82 23.51
C ALA A 114 2.31 -2.73 23.17
N ILE A 115 1.29 -2.19 22.49
CA ILE A 115 0.11 -2.96 22.05
C ILE A 115 0.52 -4.03 21.05
N VAL A 116 1.28 -3.66 20.02
CA VAL A 116 1.76 -4.58 18.98
C VAL A 116 2.60 -5.69 19.59
N PHE A 117 3.51 -5.35 20.50
CA PHE A 117 4.33 -6.32 21.21
C PHE A 117 3.49 -7.31 22.01
N PHE A 118 2.50 -6.82 22.77
CA PHE A 118 1.67 -7.67 23.63
C PHE A 118 0.88 -8.71 22.83
N TYR A 119 0.15 -8.31 21.79
CA TYR A 119 -0.63 -9.27 21.01
C TYR A 119 0.24 -10.15 20.10
N ALA A 120 1.41 -9.67 19.64
CA ALA A 120 2.31 -10.46 18.83
C ALA A 120 2.96 -11.61 19.63
N VAL A 121 3.38 -11.33 20.87
CA VAL A 121 3.98 -12.33 21.77
C VAL A 121 2.94 -13.38 22.19
N LEU A 122 1.73 -12.96 22.54
CA LEU A 122 0.68 -13.88 23.00
C LEU A 122 0.03 -14.69 21.87
N GLY A 123 -0.13 -14.10 20.69
CA GLY A 123 -0.89 -14.72 19.59
C GLY A 123 -0.09 -15.69 18.72
N GLY A 124 1.23 -15.54 18.64
CA GLY A 124 2.07 -16.29 17.70
C GLY A 124 1.61 -16.16 16.22
N MET A 125 2.15 -16.99 15.34
CA MET A 125 1.88 -16.88 13.89
C MET A 125 0.40 -17.12 13.51
N LYS A 126 -0.31 -17.95 14.28
CA LYS A 126 -1.75 -18.18 14.08
C LYS A 126 -2.58 -16.97 14.49
N GLY A 127 -2.33 -16.38 15.67
CA GLY A 127 -3.03 -15.18 16.14
C GLY A 127 -2.80 -13.98 15.23
N ILE A 128 -1.58 -13.79 14.75
CA ILE A 128 -1.23 -12.76 13.76
C ILE A 128 -2.05 -12.94 12.47
N THR A 129 -2.26 -14.17 12.01
CA THR A 129 -3.04 -14.43 10.79
C THR A 129 -4.51 -14.04 10.94
N TYR A 130 -5.15 -14.36 12.07
CA TYR A 130 -6.56 -14.00 12.31
C TYR A 130 -6.76 -12.49 12.49
N THR A 131 -5.88 -11.85 13.26
CA THR A 131 -5.92 -10.39 13.45
C THR A 131 -5.75 -9.65 12.13
N GLN A 132 -4.93 -10.16 11.21
CA GLN A 132 -4.76 -9.58 9.88
C GLN A 132 -5.97 -9.72 8.97
N VAL A 133 -6.70 -10.83 9.05
CA VAL A 133 -7.96 -10.95 8.30
C VAL A 133 -8.96 -9.91 8.79
N ALA A 134 -9.10 -9.73 10.11
CA ALA A 134 -9.94 -8.69 10.68
C ALA A 134 -9.48 -7.28 10.27
N GLN A 135 -8.16 -7.02 10.34
CA GLN A 135 -7.56 -5.74 9.93
C GLN A 135 -7.84 -5.43 8.46
N TYR A 136 -7.76 -6.43 7.58
CA TYR A 136 -8.10 -6.26 6.17
C TYR A 136 -9.56 -5.84 5.97
N VAL A 137 -10.50 -6.49 6.67
CA VAL A 137 -11.93 -6.15 6.57
C VAL A 137 -12.19 -4.72 7.05
N VAL A 138 -11.55 -4.31 8.15
CA VAL A 138 -11.66 -2.94 8.65
C VAL A 138 -11.07 -1.94 7.65
N LEU A 139 -9.87 -2.21 7.13
CA LEU A 139 -9.19 -1.32 6.18
C LEU A 139 -9.95 -1.19 4.85
N ILE A 140 -10.46 -2.28 4.29
CA ILE A 140 -11.18 -2.23 3.03
C ILE A 140 -12.49 -1.45 3.18
N LEU A 141 -13.23 -1.63 4.29
CA LEU A 141 -14.44 -0.86 4.56
C LEU A 141 -14.10 0.62 4.81
N ALA A 142 -13.08 0.90 5.63
CA ALA A 142 -12.64 2.26 5.94
C ALA A 142 -12.15 3.03 4.70
N PHE A 143 -11.62 2.34 3.69
CA PHE A 143 -11.18 2.98 2.45
C PHE A 143 -12.31 3.09 1.42
N THR A 144 -13.07 2.01 1.26
CA THR A 144 -14.08 1.87 0.21
C THR A 144 -15.33 2.69 0.51
N VAL A 145 -15.81 2.71 1.77
CA VAL A 145 -17.02 3.46 2.14
C VAL A 145 -16.86 4.97 1.89
N PRO A 146 -15.81 5.65 2.38
CA PRO A 146 -15.60 7.06 2.04
C PRO A 146 -15.36 7.28 0.54
N ALA A 147 -14.71 6.36 -0.17
CA ALA A 147 -14.54 6.46 -1.61
C ALA A 147 -15.88 6.50 -2.35
N PHE A 148 -16.82 5.63 -1.98
CA PHE A 148 -18.17 5.58 -2.54
C PHE A 148 -18.97 6.86 -2.22
N PHE A 149 -18.91 7.33 -0.98
CA PHE A 149 -19.62 8.55 -0.57
C PHE A 149 -19.03 9.82 -1.22
N LEU A 150 -17.71 9.94 -1.30
CA LEU A 150 -17.05 11.06 -1.97
C LEU A 150 -17.33 11.05 -3.48
N SER A 151 -17.28 9.87 -4.12
CA SER A 151 -17.63 9.72 -5.54
C SER A 151 -19.09 10.12 -5.80
N ALA A 152 -20.01 9.72 -4.91
CA ALA A 152 -21.42 10.05 -5.03
C ALA A 152 -21.70 11.55 -4.82
N GLN A 153 -21.05 12.21 -3.85
CA GLN A 153 -21.24 13.64 -3.59
C GLN A 153 -20.56 14.54 -4.64
N VAL A 154 -19.39 14.17 -5.14
CA VAL A 154 -18.61 15.03 -6.06
C VAL A 154 -18.98 14.81 -7.53
N THR A 155 -19.39 13.59 -7.90
CA THR A 155 -19.55 13.20 -9.32
C THR A 155 -20.93 12.62 -9.65
N GLY A 156 -21.82 12.42 -8.68
CA GLY A 156 -23.12 11.76 -8.90
C GLY A 156 -23.03 10.27 -9.26
N HIS A 157 -21.83 9.73 -9.48
CA HIS A 157 -21.57 8.33 -9.77
C HIS A 157 -21.15 7.56 -8.52
N ILE A 158 -21.79 6.42 -8.30
CA ILE A 158 -21.54 5.57 -7.14
C ILE A 158 -20.12 4.96 -7.22
N LEU A 159 -19.64 4.54 -8.39
CA LEU A 159 -18.35 3.85 -8.50
C LEU A 159 -17.15 4.83 -8.58
N PRO A 160 -16.23 4.83 -7.59
CA PRO A 160 -15.07 5.74 -7.56
C PRO A 160 -14.07 5.50 -8.71
N GLN A 161 -14.10 4.30 -9.30
CA GLN A 161 -13.21 3.88 -10.37
C GLN A 161 -13.56 4.52 -11.72
N ILE A 162 -14.83 4.84 -11.95
CA ILE A 162 -15.33 5.52 -13.15
C ILE A 162 -15.53 7.03 -12.90
N GLY A 163 -15.68 7.44 -11.64
CA GLY A 163 -15.86 8.84 -11.24
C GLY A 163 -14.68 9.73 -11.63
N LEU A 164 -13.45 9.22 -11.64
CA LEU A 164 -12.28 9.98 -12.13
C LEU A 164 -12.41 10.41 -13.59
N GLY A 165 -13.03 9.60 -14.45
CA GLY A 165 -13.28 9.93 -15.84
C GLY A 165 -14.58 10.71 -16.08
N ALA A 166 -15.37 10.95 -15.02
CA ALA A 166 -16.65 11.60 -15.13
C ALA A 166 -16.53 13.13 -15.17
N THR A 167 -17.56 13.76 -15.74
CA THR A 167 -17.76 15.21 -15.77
C THR A 167 -18.51 15.65 -14.53
N LEU A 168 -18.02 16.68 -13.84
CA LEU A 168 -18.79 17.36 -12.79
C LEU A 168 -20.00 18.09 -13.40
N GLU A 169 -20.97 18.47 -12.57
CA GLU A 169 -22.12 19.30 -12.96
C GLU A 169 -21.71 20.66 -13.57
N SER A 170 -20.47 21.09 -13.37
CA SER A 170 -19.85 22.28 -14.00
C SER A 170 -19.42 22.07 -15.46
N GLY A 171 -19.61 20.88 -16.04
CA GLY A 171 -19.23 20.55 -17.42
C GLY A 171 -17.73 20.28 -17.64
N GLN A 172 -16.91 20.35 -16.60
CA GLN A 172 -15.48 20.01 -16.64
C GLN A 172 -15.22 18.61 -16.10
N SER A 173 -14.24 17.90 -16.65
CA SER A 173 -13.83 16.59 -16.11
C SER A 173 -13.21 16.74 -14.72
N VAL A 174 -13.34 15.71 -13.89
CA VAL A 174 -12.68 15.66 -12.57
C VAL A 174 -11.18 15.91 -12.69
N LEU A 175 -10.55 15.38 -13.74
CA LEU A 175 -9.13 15.62 -14.04
C LEU A 175 -8.83 17.09 -14.37
N ALA A 176 -9.65 17.74 -15.19
CA ALA A 176 -9.46 19.15 -15.55
C ALA A 176 -9.66 20.09 -14.34
N THR A 177 -10.60 19.76 -13.46
CA THR A 177 -10.84 20.47 -12.20
C THR A 177 -9.68 20.25 -11.22
N LEU A 178 -9.16 19.03 -11.13
CA LEU A 178 -7.96 18.71 -10.35
C LEU A 178 -6.72 19.44 -10.86
N ASP A 179 -6.55 19.55 -12.18
CA ASP A 179 -5.45 20.32 -12.78
C ASP A 179 -5.58 21.80 -12.46
N LYS A 180 -6.77 22.37 -12.59
CA LYS A 180 -7.02 23.79 -12.28
C LYS A 180 -6.79 24.09 -10.80
N LEU A 181 -7.34 23.28 -9.89
CA LEU A 181 -7.13 23.41 -8.45
C LEU A 181 -5.65 23.21 -8.06
N SER A 182 -4.95 22.28 -8.72
CA SER A 182 -3.52 22.07 -8.44
C SER A 182 -2.69 23.28 -8.88
N MET A 183 -3.00 23.89 -10.03
CA MET A 183 -2.37 25.12 -10.50
C MET A 183 -2.71 26.34 -9.62
N ASP A 184 -3.96 26.48 -9.18
CA ASP A 184 -4.42 27.58 -8.31
C ASP A 184 -3.76 27.54 -6.92
N LEU A 185 -3.42 26.35 -6.42
CA LEU A 185 -2.64 26.18 -5.18
C LEU A 185 -1.12 26.35 -5.37
N GLY A 186 -0.64 26.69 -6.57
CA GLY A 186 0.79 26.85 -6.88
C GLY A 186 1.56 25.54 -7.04
N PHE A 187 0.86 24.40 -7.13
CA PHE A 187 1.46 23.12 -7.51
C PHE A 187 1.44 22.95 -9.04
N ALA A 188 2.27 22.04 -9.55
CA ALA A 188 2.20 21.69 -10.97
C ALA A 188 0.88 20.96 -11.30
N GLN A 189 0.52 20.95 -12.59
CA GLN A 189 -0.63 20.19 -13.09
C GLN A 189 -0.60 18.75 -12.56
N TYR A 190 -1.73 18.28 -12.06
CA TYR A 190 -1.92 16.94 -11.51
C TYR A 190 -1.71 15.86 -12.58
N THR A 191 -1.94 16.20 -13.86
CA THR A 191 -1.79 15.32 -15.03
C THR A 191 -0.49 15.50 -15.81
N ALA A 192 0.24 16.60 -15.61
CA ALA A 192 1.55 16.80 -16.22
C ALA A 192 2.58 15.99 -15.45
N GLY A 193 2.90 14.79 -15.95
CA GLY A 193 4.03 14.03 -15.43
C GLY A 193 5.31 14.84 -15.62
N LYS A 194 6.03 15.10 -14.53
CA LYS A 194 7.32 15.80 -14.58
C LYS A 194 8.46 14.84 -14.93
N MET A 195 8.28 13.56 -14.63
CA MET A 195 9.29 12.54 -14.87
C MET A 195 9.30 12.11 -16.34
N ALA A 196 10.51 11.93 -16.89
CA ALA A 196 10.65 11.35 -18.21
C ALA A 196 10.05 9.94 -18.22
N THR A 197 9.50 9.49 -19.36
CA THR A 197 8.92 8.15 -19.48
C THR A 197 9.92 7.05 -19.11
N LEU A 198 11.22 7.30 -19.35
CA LEU A 198 12.30 6.39 -18.95
C LEU A 198 12.49 6.35 -17.43
N ASP A 199 12.40 7.48 -16.73
CA ASP A 199 12.50 7.52 -15.28
C ASP A 199 11.32 6.80 -14.63
N ILE A 200 10.11 6.99 -15.14
CA ILE A 200 8.91 6.28 -14.70
C ILE A 200 9.07 4.77 -14.92
N PHE A 201 9.60 4.37 -16.07
CA PHE A 201 9.86 2.97 -16.37
C PHE A 201 10.91 2.36 -15.43
N CYS A 202 12.07 3.01 -15.28
CA CYS A 202 13.13 2.56 -14.39
C CYS A 202 12.68 2.51 -12.93
N LEU A 203 11.92 3.52 -12.47
CA LEU A 203 11.32 3.53 -11.13
C LEU A 203 10.34 2.38 -10.95
N THR A 204 9.46 2.15 -11.92
CA THR A 204 8.47 1.06 -11.88
C THR A 204 9.18 -0.29 -11.79
N VAL A 205 10.19 -0.54 -12.63
CA VAL A 205 10.97 -1.79 -12.61
C VAL A 205 11.72 -1.94 -11.28
N ALA A 206 12.37 -0.89 -10.79
CA ALA A 206 13.06 -0.92 -9.51
C ALA A 206 12.11 -1.25 -8.34
N LEU A 207 10.92 -0.66 -8.34
CA LEU A 207 9.87 -0.94 -7.35
C LEU A 207 9.31 -2.37 -7.49
N MET A 208 9.11 -2.85 -8.71
CA MET A 208 8.67 -4.23 -8.97
C MET A 208 9.68 -5.25 -8.45
N CYS A 209 10.96 -5.07 -8.74
CA CYS A 209 12.02 -5.94 -8.26
C CYS A 209 12.18 -5.86 -6.73
N GLY A 210 12.16 -4.65 -6.16
CA GLY A 210 12.31 -4.45 -4.72
C GLY A 210 11.17 -5.07 -3.90
N THR A 211 9.93 -4.90 -4.36
CA THR A 211 8.76 -5.45 -3.66
C THR A 211 8.67 -6.98 -3.73
N ALA A 212 9.16 -7.59 -4.82
CA ALA A 212 9.26 -9.05 -4.92
C ALA A 212 10.25 -9.67 -3.91
N GLY A 213 11.19 -8.88 -3.37
CA GLY A 213 12.17 -9.32 -2.38
C GLY A 213 11.72 -9.22 -0.91
N LEU A 214 10.50 -8.73 -0.64
CA LEU A 214 10.07 -8.41 0.73
C LEU A 214 9.92 -9.67 1.60
N PRO A 215 10.76 -9.84 2.65
CA PRO A 215 10.82 -11.10 3.39
C PRO A 215 9.52 -11.39 4.17
N HIS A 216 8.85 -10.35 4.70
CA HIS A 216 7.61 -10.50 5.45
C HIS A 216 6.46 -11.11 4.61
N VAL A 217 6.39 -10.75 3.32
CA VAL A 217 5.40 -11.28 2.38
C VAL A 217 5.77 -12.70 1.95
N ILE A 218 7.06 -12.92 1.66
CA ILE A 218 7.58 -14.21 1.21
C ILE A 218 7.31 -15.31 2.24
N VAL A 219 7.52 -15.02 3.52
CA VAL A 219 7.40 -16.02 4.60
C VAL A 219 5.98 -16.63 4.68
N ARG A 220 4.94 -15.87 4.31
CA ARG A 220 3.56 -16.39 4.27
C ARG A 220 3.31 -17.43 3.19
N PHE A 221 4.03 -17.37 2.08
CA PHE A 221 3.91 -18.38 1.03
C PHE A 221 4.53 -19.71 1.46
N PHE A 222 5.47 -19.70 2.40
CA PHE A 222 6.02 -20.92 2.99
C PHE A 222 5.05 -21.63 3.93
N THR A 223 4.04 -20.95 4.48
CA THR A 223 3.09 -21.57 5.42
C THR A 223 1.87 -22.21 4.74
N VAL A 224 1.69 -22.05 3.42
CA VAL A 224 0.55 -22.61 2.67
C VAL A 224 0.79 -24.09 2.32
N PRO A 225 -0.12 -25.03 2.65
CA PRO A 225 0.16 -26.47 2.53
C PRO A 225 0.42 -26.97 1.10
N ARG A 226 -0.23 -26.41 0.07
CA ARG A 226 -0.12 -26.87 -1.33
C ARG A 226 0.24 -25.74 -2.31
N VAL A 227 1.00 -26.08 -3.36
CA VAL A 227 1.40 -25.15 -4.43
C VAL A 227 0.20 -24.60 -5.20
N LYS A 228 -0.83 -25.43 -5.44
CA LYS A 228 -2.07 -25.01 -6.10
C LYS A 228 -2.80 -23.96 -5.27
N ASP A 229 -2.86 -24.17 -3.95
CA ASP A 229 -3.51 -23.25 -3.02
C ASP A 229 -2.70 -21.95 -2.86
N ALA A 230 -1.37 -22.02 -2.97
CA ALA A 230 -0.50 -20.83 -2.95
C ALA A 230 -0.78 -19.90 -4.16
N ARG A 231 -0.96 -20.47 -5.37
CA ARG A 231 -1.31 -19.68 -6.57
C ARG A 231 -2.70 -19.07 -6.48
N THR A 232 -3.68 -19.84 -6.05
CA THR A 232 -5.06 -19.35 -5.88
C THR A 232 -5.12 -18.27 -4.80
N SER A 233 -4.42 -18.46 -3.67
CA SER A 233 -4.31 -17.48 -2.60
C SER A 233 -3.64 -16.18 -3.06
N ALA A 234 -2.57 -16.30 -3.87
CA ALA A 234 -1.92 -15.14 -4.48
C ALA A 234 -2.85 -14.40 -5.43
N GLY A 235 -3.61 -15.11 -6.28
CA GLY A 235 -4.60 -14.52 -7.19
C GLY A 235 -5.71 -13.78 -6.46
N TRP A 236 -6.29 -14.38 -5.42
CA TRP A 236 -7.29 -13.70 -4.58
C TRP A 236 -6.73 -12.46 -3.89
N ALA A 237 -5.50 -12.54 -3.37
CA ALA A 237 -4.85 -11.39 -2.77
C ALA A 237 -4.60 -10.26 -3.79
N LEU A 238 -4.25 -10.59 -5.03
CA LEU A 238 -4.11 -9.60 -6.10
C LEU A 238 -5.45 -8.91 -6.40
N ILE A 239 -6.56 -9.65 -6.46
CA ILE A 239 -7.91 -9.08 -6.66
C ILE A 239 -8.23 -8.09 -5.53
N PHE A 240 -7.98 -8.48 -4.28
CA PHE A 240 -8.20 -7.63 -3.11
C PHE A 240 -7.35 -6.36 -3.12
N ILE A 241 -6.07 -6.47 -3.49
CA ILE A 241 -5.17 -5.32 -3.65
C ILE A 241 -5.66 -4.43 -4.80
N ALA A 242 -6.08 -5.01 -5.93
CA ALA A 242 -6.54 -4.28 -7.10
C ALA A 242 -7.80 -3.45 -6.83
N ILE A 243 -8.77 -4.00 -6.09
CA ILE A 243 -10.00 -3.27 -5.70
C ILE A 243 -9.62 -1.99 -4.94
N LEU A 244 -8.73 -2.10 -3.97
CA LEU A 244 -8.30 -0.96 -3.17
C LEU A 244 -7.46 0.01 -4.00
N TYR A 245 -6.42 -0.47 -4.68
CA TYR A 245 -5.49 0.37 -5.43
C TYR A 245 -6.19 1.13 -6.56
N THR A 246 -7.21 0.54 -7.20
CA THR A 246 -8.03 1.26 -8.20
C THR A 246 -8.89 2.36 -7.56
N SER A 247 -9.22 2.23 -6.27
CA SER A 247 -10.00 3.22 -5.52
C SER A 247 -9.14 4.34 -4.93
N VAL A 248 -7.82 4.14 -4.78
CA VAL A 248 -6.89 5.14 -4.18
C VAL A 248 -6.85 6.46 -4.95
N PRO A 249 -6.70 6.47 -6.30
CA PRO A 249 -6.68 7.71 -7.05
C PRO A 249 -8.00 8.48 -6.92
N GLY A 250 -9.13 7.77 -6.78
CA GLY A 250 -10.44 8.39 -6.58
C GLY A 250 -10.53 9.07 -5.22
N VAL A 251 -10.16 8.36 -4.15
CA VAL A 251 -10.14 8.94 -2.79
C VAL A 251 -9.16 10.11 -2.69
N ALA A 252 -7.96 9.99 -3.26
CA ALA A 252 -6.95 11.04 -3.22
C ALA A 252 -7.36 12.29 -4.02
N GLY A 253 -7.99 12.10 -5.18
CA GLY A 253 -8.50 13.18 -6.02
C GLY A 253 -9.70 13.88 -5.40
N PHE A 254 -10.74 13.12 -5.04
CA PHE A 254 -11.95 13.69 -4.43
C PHE A 254 -11.70 14.29 -3.04
N GLY A 255 -10.86 13.64 -2.23
CA GLY A 255 -10.45 14.17 -0.94
C GLY A 255 -9.71 15.49 -1.06
N ARG A 256 -8.87 15.67 -2.09
CA ARG A 256 -8.20 16.94 -2.36
C ARG A 256 -9.17 18.03 -2.80
N VAL A 257 -10.11 17.71 -3.70
CA VAL A 257 -11.17 18.64 -4.13
C VAL A 257 -12.01 19.11 -2.94
N ASN A 258 -12.49 18.17 -2.12
CA ASN A 258 -13.30 18.48 -0.95
C ASN A 258 -12.53 19.27 0.11
N LEU A 259 -11.27 18.92 0.38
CA LEU A 259 -10.43 19.64 1.33
C LEU A 259 -10.19 21.08 0.86
N ILE A 260 -9.92 21.30 -0.43
CA ILE A 260 -9.73 22.64 -0.98
C ILE A 260 -11.02 23.45 -0.91
N GLN A 261 -12.17 22.88 -1.29
CA GLN A 261 -13.47 23.56 -1.21
C GLN A 261 -13.88 23.90 0.22
N THR A 262 -13.56 23.03 1.18
CA THR A 262 -13.92 23.24 2.59
C THR A 262 -12.97 24.23 3.28
N VAL A 263 -11.68 24.22 2.94
CA VAL A 263 -10.66 25.12 3.53
C VAL A 263 -10.73 26.52 2.92
N ASN A 264 -11.02 26.65 1.62
CA ASN A 264 -11.23 27.96 0.98
C ASN A 264 -12.63 28.54 1.21
N GLY A 265 -13.51 27.82 1.90
CA GLY A 265 -14.92 28.18 2.10
C GLY A 265 -15.74 28.08 0.81
N ALA A 266 -17.05 27.89 0.96
CA ALA A 266 -18.02 28.00 -0.14
C ALA A 266 -18.16 29.44 -0.68
N ASP A 267 -17.38 30.40 -0.15
CA ASP A 267 -17.47 31.82 -0.45
C ASP A 267 -16.12 32.35 -0.94
N ASN A 268 -15.85 32.17 -2.22
CA ASN A 268 -15.00 33.11 -2.97
C ASN A 268 -15.69 33.39 -4.30
N SER A 269 -16.71 34.27 -4.20
CA SER A 269 -17.64 34.82 -5.21
C SER A 269 -18.71 33.89 -5.77
#